data_AF-A0AAF0D329-F1
#
_entry.id   AF-A0AAF0D329-F1
#
_cell.length_a   1.000
_cell.length_b   1.000
_cell.length_c   1.000
_cell.angle_alpha   90.00
_cell.angle_beta   90.00
_cell.angle_gamma   90.00
#
_symmetry.space_group_name_H-M   'P 1'
#
loop_
_entity.id
_entity.type
_entity.pdbx_description
1 polymer ?
#
loop_
_entity_poly.entity_id
_entity_poly.type
_entity_poly.pdbx_seq_one_letter_code
_entity_poly.pdbx_strand_id
1 'polypeptide(L)'
;MKLWLQNILACPICKSHPLQLIVLKWGETDSSSVGELKKIFLSDVKKKIISPSSIQSIIVLDEDELLNQKVEKLKALFKEFILDYEPEILIKKLGSEMEFIIDVMYRININTGLLKCVECKRWYPIGSSIEGVPEMLPDNLRDKIKDKKFLNLWFDKLPDDLKKDMRLEC
;
A
#
# COMPACT_ATOMS: atom_id res chain seq x y z
N MET A 1 1.99 5.39 -6.93
CA MET A 1 2.85 4.51 -6.13
C MET A 1 2.46 3.08 -6.46
N LYS A 2 3.40 2.23 -6.89
CA LYS A 2 3.08 0.82 -7.12
C LYS A 2 2.66 0.13 -5.82
N LEU A 3 1.69 -0.78 -5.88
CA LEU A 3 1.17 -1.46 -4.68
C LEU A 3 2.25 -2.26 -3.95
N TRP A 4 3.20 -2.88 -4.68
CA TRP A 4 4.30 -3.66 -4.10
C TRP A 4 5.18 -2.86 -3.12
N LEU A 5 5.29 -1.53 -3.26
CA LEU A 5 6.11 -0.69 -2.38
C LEU A 5 5.67 -0.78 -0.92
N GLN A 6 4.41 -1.13 -0.69
CA GLN A 6 3.83 -1.36 0.63
C GLN A 6 4.55 -2.45 1.44
N ASN A 7 5.32 -3.33 0.79
CA ASN A 7 6.11 -4.38 1.43
C ASN A 7 7.48 -3.90 1.95
N ILE A 8 7.92 -2.71 1.58
CA ILE A 8 9.24 -2.17 1.96
C ILE A 8 9.18 -0.82 2.66
N LEU A 9 8.10 -0.07 2.49
CA LEU A 9 7.97 1.26 3.09
C LEU A 9 7.75 1.13 4.60
N ALA A 10 8.73 1.64 5.36
CA ALA A 10 8.64 1.80 6.80
C ALA A 10 8.43 3.28 7.18
N CYS A 11 7.93 3.52 8.39
CA CYS A 11 7.81 4.87 8.91
C CYS A 11 9.21 5.54 8.98
N PRO A 12 9.42 6.71 8.35
CA PRO A 12 10.72 7.38 8.39
C PRO A 12 11.11 7.86 9.79
N ILE A 13 10.13 8.02 10.69
CA ILE A 13 10.33 8.54 12.05
C ILE A 13 10.69 7.42 13.03
N CYS A 14 9.81 6.43 13.20
CA CYS A 14 10.00 5.37 14.19
C CYS A 14 10.47 4.02 13.61
N LYS A 15 10.64 3.93 12.28
CA LYS A 15 11.08 2.73 11.55
C LYS A 15 10.13 1.53 11.62
N SER A 16 8.94 1.69 12.22
CA SER A 16 7.92 0.64 12.25
C SER A 16 7.43 0.28 10.86
N HIS A 17 7.21 -1.01 10.66
CA HIS A 17 6.67 -1.66 9.48
C HIS A 17 5.72 -2.78 9.94
N PRO A 18 4.58 -3.01 9.28
CA PRO A 18 4.09 -2.35 8.07
C PRO A 18 3.44 -0.99 8.36
N LEU A 19 3.41 -0.12 7.35
CA LEU A 19 2.47 1.00 7.32
C LEU A 19 1.07 0.47 6.95
N GLN A 20 0.02 1.16 7.33
CA GLN A 20 -1.34 0.90 6.83
C GLN A 20 -1.56 1.76 5.58
N LEU A 21 -1.85 1.13 4.44
CA LEU A 21 -2.10 1.82 3.18
C LEU A 21 -3.60 2.00 2.98
N ILE A 22 -4.03 3.24 2.75
CA ILE A 22 -5.40 3.58 2.39
C ILE A 22 -5.39 4.10 0.96
N VAL A 23 -6.05 3.37 0.07
CA VAL A 23 -6.17 3.72 -1.35
C VAL A 23 -7.44 4.54 -1.55
N LEU A 24 -7.29 5.74 -2.12
CA LEU A 24 -8.38 6.66 -2.40
C LEU A 24 -8.64 6.80 -3.91
N LYS A 25 -7.57 6.75 -4.70
CA LYS A 25 -7.59 6.68 -6.17
C LYS A 25 -6.54 5.71 -6.69
N TRP A 26 -6.89 4.88 -7.65
CA TRP A 26 -5.93 4.03 -8.37
C TRP A 26 -6.01 4.21 -9.90
N GLY A 27 -5.00 3.69 -10.59
CA GLY A 27 -4.96 3.61 -12.04
C GLY A 27 -4.08 2.46 -12.52
N GLU A 28 -4.32 2.01 -13.75
CA GLU A 28 -3.53 1.00 -14.44
C GLU A 28 -2.40 1.68 -15.22
N THR A 29 -1.14 1.32 -14.97
CA THR A 29 -0.02 2.08 -15.56
C THR A 29 1.20 1.24 -15.94
N ASP A 30 1.08 -0.09 -16.06
CA ASP A 30 2.22 -0.89 -16.51
C ASP A 30 1.91 -1.84 -17.66
N SER A 31 2.59 -1.63 -18.78
CA SER A 31 2.61 -2.53 -19.94
C SER A 31 3.73 -3.57 -19.88
N SER A 32 4.55 -3.59 -18.83
CA SER A 32 5.65 -4.55 -18.66
C SER A 32 5.17 -5.98 -18.82
N SER A 33 5.96 -6.83 -19.47
CA SER A 33 5.56 -8.21 -19.73
C SER A 33 5.41 -9.02 -18.44
N VAL A 34 4.40 -9.90 -18.38
CA VAL A 34 4.18 -10.78 -17.21
C VAL A 34 5.44 -11.64 -16.93
N GLY A 35 6.15 -12.05 -17.98
CA GLY A 35 7.37 -12.85 -17.86
C GLY A 35 8.52 -12.15 -17.13
N GLU A 36 8.71 -10.86 -17.34
CA GLU A 36 9.74 -10.06 -16.63
C GLU A 36 9.35 -9.86 -15.16
N LEU A 37 8.11 -9.45 -14.91
CA LEU A 37 7.60 -9.23 -13.55
C LEU A 37 7.60 -10.52 -12.72
N LYS A 38 7.38 -11.68 -13.35
CA LYS A 38 7.48 -12.99 -12.70
C LYS A 38 8.87 -13.25 -12.12
N LYS A 39 9.94 -12.86 -12.83
CA LYS A 39 11.31 -13.02 -12.32
C LYS A 39 11.56 -12.11 -11.11
N ILE A 40 11.05 -10.88 -11.15
CA ILE A 40 11.14 -9.92 -10.05
C ILE A 40 10.39 -10.45 -8.83
N PHE A 41 9.13 -10.84 -9.00
CA PHE A 41 8.31 -11.41 -7.93
C PHE A 41 8.96 -12.62 -7.26
N LEU A 42 9.47 -13.57 -8.03
CA LEU A 42 10.17 -14.73 -7.48
C LEU A 42 11.44 -14.34 -6.70
N SER A 43 12.15 -13.31 -7.15
CA SER A 43 13.32 -12.76 -6.43
C SER A 43 12.89 -12.13 -5.10
N ASP A 44 11.82 -11.34 -5.11
CA ASP A 44 11.29 -10.67 -3.91
C ASP A 44 10.80 -11.68 -2.88
N VAL A 45 10.10 -12.74 -3.33
CA VAL A 45 9.67 -13.84 -2.45
C VAL A 45 10.87 -14.53 -1.79
N LYS A 46 11.91 -14.88 -2.57
CA LYS A 46 13.13 -15.53 -2.06
C LYS A 46 13.90 -14.67 -1.06
N LYS A 47 13.90 -13.35 -1.27
CA LYS A 47 14.54 -12.38 -0.37
C LYS A 47 13.68 -12.03 0.85
N LYS A 48 12.50 -12.66 1.02
CA LYS A 48 11.52 -12.33 2.04
C LYS A 48 11.13 -10.83 2.04
N ILE A 49 11.11 -10.21 0.86
CA ILE A 49 10.66 -8.82 0.68
C ILE A 49 9.15 -8.74 0.75
N ILE A 50 8.43 -9.73 0.21
CA ILE A 50 6.96 -9.76 0.29
C ILE A 50 6.57 -9.88 1.76
N SER A 51 5.76 -8.95 2.25
CA SER A 51 5.29 -8.93 3.62
C SER A 51 3.79 -9.17 3.65
N PRO A 52 3.34 -10.38 4.02
CA PRO A 52 1.91 -10.69 4.09
C PRO A 52 1.16 -9.77 5.05
N SER A 53 1.78 -9.32 6.14
CA SER A 53 1.18 -8.33 7.06
C SER A 53 0.97 -6.97 6.40
N SER A 54 1.88 -6.52 5.52
CA SER A 54 1.69 -5.32 4.69
C SER A 54 0.52 -5.44 3.72
N ILE A 55 0.26 -6.64 3.18
CA ILE A 55 -0.88 -6.90 2.30
C ILE A 55 -2.19 -6.84 3.09
N GLN A 56 -2.22 -7.42 4.30
CA GLN A 56 -3.41 -7.36 5.16
C GLN A 56 -3.75 -5.94 5.61
N SER A 57 -2.77 -5.04 5.72
CA SER A 57 -2.97 -3.66 6.18
C SER A 57 -3.54 -2.72 5.10
N ILE A 58 -3.78 -3.19 3.88
CA ILE A 58 -4.33 -2.38 2.79
C ILE A 58 -5.83 -2.17 2.99
N ILE A 59 -6.29 -0.93 2.88
CA ILE A 59 -7.70 -0.54 2.87
C ILE A 59 -7.97 0.17 1.55
N VAL A 60 -9.01 -0.26 0.82
CA VAL A 60 -9.43 0.38 -0.43
C VAL A 60 -10.73 1.14 -0.16
N LEU A 61 -10.71 2.45 -0.40
CA LEU A 61 -11.85 3.36 -0.27
C LEU A 61 -12.19 4.03 -1.61
N ASP A 62 -11.59 3.54 -2.70
CA ASP A 62 -11.94 3.97 -4.05
C ASP A 62 -13.40 3.58 -4.35
N GLU A 63 -14.05 4.39 -5.18
CA GLU A 63 -15.44 4.16 -5.60
C GLU A 63 -15.53 2.99 -6.60
N ASP A 64 -14.46 2.72 -7.34
CA ASP A 64 -14.35 1.54 -8.19
C ASP A 64 -14.04 0.29 -7.35
N GLU A 65 -15.05 -0.56 -7.20
CA GLU A 65 -14.95 -1.82 -6.46
C GLU A 65 -13.95 -2.82 -7.06
N LEU A 66 -13.53 -2.66 -8.33
CA LEU A 66 -12.61 -3.59 -9.00
C LEU A 66 -11.32 -3.78 -8.22
N LEU A 67 -10.71 -2.68 -7.75
CA LEU A 67 -9.48 -2.79 -6.94
C LEU A 67 -9.77 -3.46 -5.60
N ASN A 68 -10.87 -3.11 -4.95
CA ASN A 68 -11.23 -3.70 -3.67
C ASN A 68 -11.38 -5.22 -3.78
N GLN A 69 -12.08 -5.71 -4.80
CA GLN A 69 -12.22 -7.15 -5.08
C GLN A 69 -10.86 -7.83 -5.31
N LYS A 70 -9.97 -7.20 -6.10
CA LYS A 70 -8.61 -7.70 -6.33
C LYS A 70 -7.79 -7.75 -5.03
N VAL A 71 -7.86 -6.71 -4.20
CA VAL A 71 -7.12 -6.65 -2.93
C VAL A 71 -7.65 -7.66 -1.92
N GLU A 72 -8.96 -7.85 -1.81
CA GLU A 72 -9.54 -8.85 -0.89
C GLU A 72 -9.18 -10.29 -1.31
N LYS A 73 -9.17 -10.59 -2.62
CA LYS A 73 -8.65 -11.87 -3.11
C LYS A 73 -7.16 -12.02 -2.77
N LEU A 74 -6.35 -10.97 -2.97
CA LEU A 74 -4.92 -11.00 -2.62
C LEU A 74 -4.71 -11.26 -1.12
N LYS A 75 -5.47 -10.59 -0.24
CA LYS A 75 -5.42 -10.82 1.20
C LYS A 75 -5.77 -12.27 1.56
N ALA A 76 -6.79 -12.84 0.93
CA ALA A 76 -7.17 -14.22 1.16
C ALA A 76 -6.03 -15.20 0.81
N LEU A 77 -5.33 -14.97 -0.31
CA LEU A 77 -4.18 -15.80 -0.73
C LEU A 77 -3.02 -15.76 0.28
N PHE A 78 -2.80 -14.62 0.92
CA PHE A 78 -1.70 -14.40 1.87
C PHE A 78 -2.08 -14.62 3.34
N LYS A 79 -3.34 -14.94 3.64
CA LYS A 79 -3.88 -15.01 5.01
C LYS A 79 -3.15 -16.00 5.92
N GLU A 80 -2.71 -17.13 5.38
CA GLU A 80 -2.00 -18.17 6.14
C GLU A 80 -0.52 -17.85 6.41
N PHE A 81 0.00 -16.79 5.77
CA PHE A 81 1.43 -16.46 5.77
C PHE A 81 1.76 -15.18 6.57
N ILE A 82 0.81 -14.68 7.37
CA ILE A 82 0.89 -13.37 8.04
C ILE A 82 2.13 -13.23 8.94
N LEU A 83 2.45 -14.28 9.70
CA LEU A 83 3.51 -14.24 10.71
C LEU A 83 4.89 -14.51 10.10
N ASP A 84 4.97 -15.52 9.24
CA ASP A 84 6.18 -15.90 8.49
C ASP A 84 5.79 -16.84 7.35
N TYR A 85 6.71 -17.05 6.42
CA TYR A 85 6.60 -18.06 5.38
C TYR A 85 7.98 -18.54 4.91
N GLU A 86 8.03 -19.80 4.48
CA GLU A 86 9.16 -20.32 3.71
C GLU A 86 8.94 -20.04 2.21
N PRO A 87 9.91 -19.43 1.50
CA PRO A 87 9.74 -19.03 0.10
C PRO A 87 9.26 -20.16 -0.83
N GLU A 88 9.79 -21.37 -0.68
CA GLU A 88 9.43 -22.53 -1.49
C GLU A 88 7.98 -22.95 -1.26
N ILE A 89 7.51 -22.88 -0.01
CA ILE A 89 6.13 -23.20 0.36
C ILE A 89 5.18 -22.16 -0.25
N LEU A 90 5.53 -20.88 -0.14
CA LEU A 90 4.74 -19.79 -0.71
C LEU A 90 4.62 -19.91 -2.23
N ILE A 91 5.74 -20.12 -2.93
CA ILE A 91 5.78 -20.28 -4.39
C ILE A 91 4.91 -21.47 -4.82
N LYS A 92 5.03 -22.61 -4.13
CA LYS A 92 4.24 -23.81 -4.44
C LYS A 92 2.75 -23.56 -4.25
N LYS A 93 2.35 -22.89 -3.17
CA LYS A 93 0.94 -22.64 -2.85
C LYS A 93 0.30 -21.60 -3.78
N LEU A 94 1.05 -20.57 -4.16
CA LEU A 94 0.55 -19.46 -4.99
C LEU A 94 0.74 -19.70 -6.51
N GLY A 95 1.26 -20.86 -6.92
CA GLY A 95 1.67 -21.13 -8.30
C GLY A 95 0.61 -20.82 -9.35
N SER A 96 -0.65 -21.22 -9.13
CA SER A 96 -1.77 -20.97 -10.05
C SER A 96 -2.28 -19.54 -10.04
N GLU A 97 -2.00 -18.79 -8.97
CA GLU A 97 -2.47 -17.41 -8.75
C GLU A 97 -1.37 -16.38 -9.06
N MET A 98 -0.21 -16.84 -9.52
CA MET A 98 0.98 -16.01 -9.66
C MET A 98 0.80 -14.83 -10.62
N GLU A 99 0.14 -15.06 -11.76
CA GLU A 99 -0.15 -13.99 -12.73
C GLU A 99 -1.06 -12.92 -12.11
N PHE A 100 -2.11 -13.36 -11.41
CA PHE A 100 -3.00 -12.46 -10.68
C PHE A 100 -2.25 -11.64 -9.62
N ILE A 101 -1.40 -12.27 -8.81
CA ILE A 101 -0.61 -11.58 -7.79
C ILE A 101 0.32 -10.56 -8.43
N ILE A 102 0.98 -10.92 -9.53
CA ILE A 102 1.88 -10.03 -10.27
C ILE A 102 1.13 -8.81 -10.79
N ASP A 103 -0.04 -9.02 -11.41
CA ASP A 103 -0.88 -7.95 -11.93
C ASP A 103 -1.27 -6.98 -10.81
N VAL A 104 -1.74 -7.50 -9.67
CA VAL A 104 -2.17 -6.67 -8.55
C VAL A 104 -1.01 -5.93 -7.89
N MET A 105 0.11 -6.61 -7.62
CA MET A 105 1.21 -6.01 -6.86
C MET A 105 2.06 -5.05 -7.69
N TYR A 106 2.34 -5.39 -8.95
CA TYR A 106 3.35 -4.68 -9.75
C TYR A 106 2.75 -3.74 -10.81
N ARG A 107 1.52 -4.00 -11.30
CA ARG A 107 0.93 -3.17 -12.36
C ARG A 107 -0.01 -2.09 -11.84
N ILE A 108 -0.65 -2.33 -10.69
CA ILE A 108 -1.53 -1.34 -10.07
C ILE A 108 -0.72 -0.18 -9.51
N ASN A 109 -1.18 1.02 -9.83
CA ASN A 109 -0.63 2.25 -9.31
C ASN A 109 -1.66 2.98 -8.46
N ILE A 110 -1.25 3.31 -7.24
CA ILE A 110 -2.01 4.13 -6.32
C ILE A 110 -1.72 5.59 -6.66
N ASN A 111 -2.71 6.27 -7.22
CA ASN A 111 -2.59 7.66 -7.66
C ASN A 111 -2.81 8.62 -6.48
N THR A 112 -3.75 8.29 -5.60
CA THR A 112 -4.05 9.06 -4.39
C THR A 112 -4.31 8.11 -3.23
N GLY A 113 -3.79 8.43 -2.06
CA GLY A 113 -3.91 7.57 -0.88
C GLY A 113 -3.21 8.13 0.35
N LEU A 114 -3.14 7.33 1.39
CA LEU A 114 -2.52 7.64 2.66
C LEU A 114 -1.72 6.44 3.16
N LEU A 115 -0.54 6.69 3.70
CA LEU A 115 0.17 5.72 4.54
C LEU A 115 0.05 6.16 5.99
N LYS A 116 -0.39 5.28 6.88
CA LYS A 116 -0.48 5.55 8.32
C LYS A 116 0.44 4.61 9.09
N CYS A 117 1.24 5.16 10.00
CA CYS A 117 2.00 4.35 10.94
C CYS A 117 1.10 3.94 12.11
N VAL A 118 0.93 2.64 12.34
CA VAL A 118 0.13 2.14 13.47
C VAL A 118 0.82 2.35 14.82
N GLU A 119 2.14 2.52 14.84
CA GLU A 119 2.93 2.75 16.05
C GLU A 119 2.85 4.21 16.50
N CYS A 120 3.47 5.12 15.73
CA CYS A 120 3.57 6.54 16.08
C CYS A 120 2.40 7.42 15.57
N LYS A 121 1.39 6.81 14.95
CA LYS A 121 0.15 7.44 14.43
C LYS A 121 0.33 8.49 13.32
N ARG A 122 1.57 8.79 12.91
CA ARG A 122 1.87 9.68 11.78
C ARG A 122 1.29 9.15 10.48
N TRP A 123 0.94 10.08 9.60
CA TRP A 123 0.39 9.78 8.28
C TRP A 123 1.15 10.52 7.19
N TYR A 124 1.17 9.95 5.98
CA TYR A 124 1.86 10.46 4.81
C TYR A 124 0.92 10.41 3.61
N PRO A 125 0.63 11.54 2.96
CA PRO A 125 -0.21 11.54 1.78
C PRO A 125 0.52 10.97 0.57
N ILE A 126 -0.25 10.33 -0.31
CA ILE A 126 0.16 9.90 -1.65
C ILE A 126 -0.63 10.76 -2.62
N GLY A 127 0.03 11.42 -3.56
CA GLY A 127 -0.67 12.22 -4.57
C GLY A 127 -1.10 13.61 -4.13
N SER A 128 -0.70 14.09 -2.95
CA SER A 128 -0.98 15.47 -2.48
C SER A 128 -0.29 16.53 -3.34
N SER A 129 0.98 16.28 -3.66
CA SER A 129 1.85 17.19 -4.42
C SER A 129 2.05 16.72 -5.86
N ILE A 130 2.34 15.43 -6.04
CA ILE A 130 2.59 14.79 -7.33
C ILE A 130 1.85 13.45 -7.31
N GLU A 131 1.04 13.18 -8.34
CA GLU A 131 0.23 11.98 -8.45
C GLU A 131 1.07 10.71 -8.22
N GLY A 132 0.60 9.85 -7.32
CA GLY A 132 1.25 8.60 -6.99
C GLY A 132 2.59 8.71 -6.27
N VAL A 133 3.03 9.88 -5.83
CA VAL A 133 4.25 10.03 -5.02
C VAL A 133 3.88 10.15 -3.55
N PRO A 134 4.43 9.30 -2.66
CA PRO A 134 4.25 9.42 -1.22
C PRO A 134 5.11 10.57 -0.65
N GLU A 135 4.51 11.48 0.11
CA GLU A 135 5.19 12.60 0.77
C GLU A 135 5.60 12.20 2.20
N MET A 136 6.69 11.44 2.32
CA MET A 136 7.16 10.85 3.58
C MET A 136 8.13 11.78 4.36
N LEU A 137 7.85 13.08 4.34
CA LEU A 137 8.62 14.07 5.08
C LEU A 137 8.13 14.17 6.55
N PRO A 138 9.00 14.56 7.49
CA PRO A 138 8.56 15.01 8.81
C PRO A 138 7.53 16.14 8.71
N ASP A 139 6.58 16.21 9.66
CA ASP A 139 5.44 17.14 9.59
C ASP A 139 5.86 18.61 9.48
N ASN A 140 6.94 19.01 10.16
CA ASN A 140 7.47 20.37 10.12
C ASN A 140 8.09 20.75 8.77
N LEU A 141 8.32 19.78 7.89
CA LEU A 141 8.85 19.98 6.54
C LEU A 141 7.77 19.81 5.45
N ARG A 142 6.54 19.43 5.82
CA ARG A 142 5.42 19.32 4.89
C ARG A 142 4.72 20.66 4.68
N ASP A 143 4.16 20.83 3.49
CA ASP A 143 3.36 22.01 3.15
C ASP A 143 1.97 21.90 3.78
N LYS A 144 1.77 22.64 4.88
CA LYS A 144 0.50 22.67 5.63
C LYS A 144 -0.71 23.03 4.76
N ILE A 145 -0.54 23.86 3.74
CA ILE A 145 -1.65 24.27 2.85
C ILE A 145 -2.07 23.07 2.00
N LYS A 146 -1.11 22.30 1.49
CA LYS A 146 -1.39 21.08 0.72
C LYS A 146 -2.00 19.99 1.58
N ASP A 147 -1.45 19.75 2.78
CA ASP A 147 -2.02 18.78 3.72
C ASP A 147 -3.47 19.11 4.07
N LYS A 148 -3.77 20.40 4.33
CA LYS A 148 -5.14 20.85 4.61
C LYS A 148 -6.06 20.64 3.41
N LYS A 149 -5.63 20.98 2.19
CA LYS A 149 -6.40 20.73 0.97
C LYS A 149 -6.66 19.24 0.77
N PHE A 150 -5.64 18.41 0.98
CA PHE A 150 -5.76 16.96 0.85
C PHE A 150 -6.79 16.41 1.85
N LEU A 151 -6.67 16.76 3.13
CA LEU A 151 -7.61 16.30 4.14
C LEU A 151 -9.02 16.83 3.87
N ASN A 152 -9.22 18.09 3.53
CA ASN A 152 -10.56 18.61 3.21
C ASN A 152 -11.27 17.84 2.09
N LEU A 153 -10.52 17.27 1.14
CA LEU A 153 -11.11 16.48 0.03
C LEU A 153 -11.47 15.05 0.45
N TRP A 154 -10.73 14.48 1.40
CA TRP A 154 -10.76 13.03 1.65
C TRP A 154 -11.19 12.63 3.06
N PHE A 155 -11.16 13.56 4.02
CA PHE A 155 -11.37 13.30 5.43
C PHE A 155 -12.70 12.60 5.71
N ASP A 156 -13.77 13.02 5.05
CA ASP A 156 -15.11 12.44 5.25
C ASP A 156 -15.21 10.99 4.78
N LYS A 157 -14.40 10.60 3.78
CA LYS A 157 -14.33 9.23 3.26
C LYS A 157 -13.52 8.29 4.17
N LEU A 158 -12.72 8.83 5.09
CA LEU A 158 -11.88 8.01 5.96
C LEU A 158 -12.71 7.33 7.07
N PRO A 159 -12.37 6.09 7.44
CA PRO A 159 -12.84 5.46 8.67
C PRO A 159 -12.55 6.31 9.93
N ASP A 160 -13.45 6.24 10.92
CA ASP A 160 -13.38 7.11 12.11
C ASP A 160 -12.15 6.87 13.00
N ASP A 161 -11.62 5.65 13.01
CA ASP A 161 -10.38 5.31 13.69
C ASP A 161 -9.15 5.97 13.03
N LEU A 162 -9.22 6.28 11.73
CA LEU A 162 -8.18 7.03 11.03
C LEU A 162 -8.28 8.53 11.32
N LYS A 163 -9.49 9.09 11.29
CA LYS A 163 -9.74 10.52 11.50
C LYS A 163 -9.15 11.05 12.82
N LYS A 164 -9.19 10.25 13.90
CA LYS A 164 -8.69 10.63 15.23
C LYS A 164 -7.21 11.03 15.24
N ASP A 165 -6.43 10.39 14.38
CA ASP A 165 -4.99 10.57 14.26
C ASP A 165 -4.62 11.62 13.20
N MET A 166 -5.59 12.04 12.37
CA MET A 166 -5.42 13.06 11.34
C MET A 166 -5.68 14.46 11.91
N ARG A 167 -4.87 14.86 12.90
CA ARG A 167 -4.92 16.22 13.44
C ARG A 167 -3.98 17.11 12.63
N LEU A 168 -4.56 18.05 11.90
CA LEU A 168 -3.87 19.29 11.59
C LEU A 168 -3.85 20.06 12.91
N GLU A 169 -2.72 20.12 13.60
CA GLU A 169 -2.59 21.09 14.70
C GLU A 169 -2.90 22.48 14.11
N CYS A 170 -4.03 23.06 14.55
CA CYS A 170 -4.38 24.45 14.33
C CYS A 170 -3.40 25.35 15.08
#